data_AF-A0A1M6R9I3-F1
#
_entry.id   AF-A0A1M6R9I3-F1
#
_cell.length_a   1.000
_cell.length_b   1.000
_cell.length_c   1.000
_cell.angle_alpha   90.00
_cell.angle_beta   90.00
_cell.angle_gamma   90.00
#
_symmetry.space_group_name_H-M   'P 1'
#
loop_
_entity.id
_entity.type
_entity.pdbx_description
1 polymer ?
#
loop_
_entity_poly.entity_id
_entity_poly.type
_entity_poly.pdbx_seq_one_letter_code
_entity_poly.pdbx_strand_id
1 'polypeptide(L)'
;MKGKYKSPRKALFMSLVVPGAGQLYVGGSTFNYVRGAVYLALEGALWGSWYYYSVYKYDKQTDRYKNFAKKHFSAHQYESKMHDLRNGLDDSDEESKFVERYLSSRESYCKSIYGDASTNGCYTGDASTEMTKDNNHVNHLNGSFSLYNSGSFYSTIAGSAYVLGWDDVENETPVSALNLGDRDSEVVPLGESANWKTYRSMRSKANDYADMQAWFFGGLILNHIVSALDAAWSAHAHNKVLYEEELSWFDRLHFEGGFVPSDSRSMLNVYFNF
;
A
#
# COMPACT_ATOMS: atom_id res chain seq x y z
N MET A 1 39.25 7.86 28.85
CA MET A 1 38.74 6.48 28.67
C MET A 1 39.21 6.03 27.28
N LYS A 2 40.04 4.98 27.17
CA LYS A 2 40.45 4.45 25.86
C LYS A 2 39.20 3.95 25.13
N GLY A 3 38.87 4.52 23.97
CA GLY A 3 37.75 4.01 23.19
C GLY A 3 38.09 2.64 22.59
N LYS A 4 37.06 1.84 22.30
CA LYS A 4 37.21 0.44 21.87
C LYS A 4 36.71 0.30 20.45
N TYR A 5 37.45 -0.46 19.63
CA TYR A 5 37.08 -0.77 18.25
C TYR A 5 35.62 -1.24 18.13
N LYS A 6 34.89 -0.69 17.15
CA LYS A 6 33.49 -0.98 16.84
C LYS A 6 33.38 -1.57 15.45
N SER A 7 32.89 -2.80 15.33
CA SER A 7 32.70 -3.45 14.02
C SER A 7 31.68 -2.71 13.13
N PRO A 8 32.07 -2.22 11.93
CA PRO A 8 31.16 -1.56 11.00
C PRO A 8 30.05 -2.48 10.47
N ARG A 9 30.37 -3.76 10.23
CA ARG A 9 29.39 -4.75 9.77
C ARG A 9 28.30 -5.00 10.81
N LYS A 10 28.65 -5.04 12.09
CA LYS A 10 27.67 -5.17 13.18
C LYS A 10 26.80 -3.92 13.29
N ALA A 11 27.39 -2.73 13.21
CA ALA A 11 26.66 -1.47 13.25
C ALA A 11 25.65 -1.38 12.08
N LEU A 12 26.09 -1.73 10.86
CA LEU A 12 25.23 -1.80 9.69
C LEU A 12 24.04 -2.74 9.92
N PHE A 13 24.30 -3.98 10.33
CA PHE A 13 23.25 -4.98 10.53
C PHE A 13 22.25 -4.55 11.61
N MET A 14 22.73 -3.98 12.72
CA MET A 14 21.86 -3.47 13.78
C MET A 14 20.90 -2.39 13.24
N SER A 15 21.40 -1.42 12.48
CA SER A 15 20.55 -0.38 11.88
C SER A 15 19.67 -0.87 10.73
N LEU A 16 20.04 -1.98 10.08
CA LEU A 16 19.19 -2.61 9.07
C LEU A 16 18.00 -3.35 9.70
N VAL A 17 18.16 -3.89 10.91
CA VAL A 17 17.05 -4.52 11.65
C VAL A 17 16.20 -3.45 12.35
N VAL A 18 16.85 -2.50 13.00
CA VAL A 18 16.19 -1.40 13.72
C VAL A 18 16.91 -0.09 13.37
N PRO A 19 16.33 0.77 12.55
CA PRO A 19 16.94 2.04 12.15
C PRO A 19 17.41 2.83 13.36
N GLY A 20 18.68 3.24 13.37
CA GLY A 20 19.29 4.00 14.46
C GLY A 20 20.06 3.15 15.49
N ALA A 21 19.83 1.83 15.57
CA ALA A 21 20.45 0.98 16.58
C ALA A 21 21.97 0.84 16.42
N GLY A 22 22.48 0.85 15.18
CA GLY A 22 23.90 0.82 14.88
C GLY A 22 24.64 2.09 15.34
N GLN A 23 24.03 3.27 15.20
CA GLN A 23 24.58 4.53 15.70
C GLN A 23 24.67 4.52 17.24
N LEU A 24 23.66 3.96 17.92
CA LEU A 24 23.68 3.76 19.38
C LEU A 24 24.77 2.77 19.81
N TYR A 25 24.99 1.70 19.04
CA TYR A 25 26.06 0.72 19.29
C TYR A 25 27.47 1.31 19.14
N VAL A 26 27.68 2.14 18.11
CA VAL A 26 28.95 2.84 17.90
C VAL A 26 29.19 3.82 19.05
N GLY A 27 28.20 4.65 19.36
CA GLY A 27 28.26 5.61 20.47
C GLY A 27 29.41 6.61 20.33
N GLY A 28 29.99 7.02 21.47
CA GLY A 28 31.22 7.82 21.52
C GLY A 28 31.07 9.33 21.31
N SER A 29 29.94 9.80 20.75
CA SER A 29 29.62 11.23 20.66
C SER A 29 28.12 11.48 20.78
N THR A 30 27.72 12.59 21.39
CA THR A 30 26.32 13.04 21.45
C THR A 30 25.68 13.08 20.07
N PHE A 31 26.45 13.44 19.04
CA PHE A 31 26.00 13.49 17.66
C PHE A 31 25.55 12.12 17.11
N ASN A 32 26.28 11.03 17.41
CA ASN A 32 25.88 9.68 17.00
C ASN A 32 24.58 9.24 17.70
N TYR A 33 24.42 9.56 18.99
CA TYR A 33 23.19 9.25 19.72
C TYR A 33 21.98 10.00 19.16
N VAL A 34 22.14 11.29 18.84
CA VAL A 34 21.06 12.10 18.24
C VAL A 34 20.64 11.53 16.89
N ARG A 35 21.60 11.19 16.01
CA ARG A 35 21.29 10.55 14.71
C ARG A 35 20.54 9.23 14.87
N GLY A 36 20.97 8.38 15.80
CA GLY A 36 20.28 7.14 16.11
C GLY A 36 18.82 7.38 16.55
N ALA A 37 18.61 8.34 17.45
CA ALA A 37 17.28 8.72 17.91
C ALA A 37 16.40 9.28 16.78
N VAL A 38 16.96 10.04 15.84
CA VAL A 38 16.21 10.56 14.68
C VAL A 38 15.72 9.42 13.79
N TYR A 39 16.57 8.45 13.44
CA TYR A 39 16.14 7.30 12.62
C TYR A 39 15.05 6.47 13.28
N LEU A 40 15.15 6.25 14.60
CA LEU A 40 14.11 5.59 15.39
C LEU A 40 12.81 6.38 15.40
N ALA A 41 12.89 7.70 15.57
CA ALA A 41 11.71 8.57 15.57
C ALA A 41 11.03 8.57 14.19
N LEU A 42 11.80 8.61 13.09
CA LEU A 42 11.29 8.51 11.74
C LEU A 42 10.61 7.16 11.49
N GLU A 43 11.20 6.07 11.95
CA GLU A 43 10.62 4.73 11.86
C GLU A 43 9.26 4.67 12.56
N GLY A 44 9.18 5.16 13.80
CA GLY A 44 7.93 5.25 14.55
C GLY A 44 6.89 6.15 13.87
N ALA A 45 7.31 7.29 13.32
CA ALA A 45 6.43 8.19 12.59
C ALA A 45 5.88 7.57 11.30
N LEU A 46 6.69 6.82 10.57
CA LEU A 46 6.28 6.12 9.35
C LEU A 46 5.28 5.00 9.66
N TRP A 47 5.56 4.14 10.65
CA TRP A 47 4.62 3.11 11.09
C TRP A 47 3.32 3.71 11.62
N GLY A 48 3.40 4.77 12.43
CA GLY A 48 2.23 5.46 12.97
C GLY A 48 1.37 6.10 11.86
N SER A 49 2.02 6.71 10.87
CA SER A 49 1.33 7.30 9.71
C SER A 49 0.70 6.23 8.83
N TRP A 50 1.42 5.13 8.55
CA TRP A 50 0.89 3.99 7.82
C TRP A 50 -0.37 3.43 8.49
N TYR A 51 -0.31 3.16 9.79
CA TYR A 51 -1.47 2.66 10.53
C TYR A 51 -2.65 3.64 10.47
N TYR A 52 -2.40 4.93 10.69
CA TYR A 52 -3.46 5.93 10.69
C TYR A 52 -4.14 6.07 9.31
N TYR A 53 -3.38 6.09 8.21
CA TYR A 53 -3.93 6.30 6.87
C TYR A 53 -4.38 4.99 6.20
N SER A 54 -3.51 3.99 6.13
CA SER A 54 -3.76 2.76 5.37
C SER A 54 -4.61 1.73 6.11
N VAL A 55 -4.77 1.86 7.44
CA VAL A 55 -5.68 1.00 8.22
C VAL A 55 -6.88 1.81 8.69
N TYR A 56 -6.68 2.75 9.62
CA TYR A 56 -7.80 3.43 10.28
C TYR A 56 -8.67 4.27 9.32
N LYS A 57 -8.05 5.13 8.49
CA LYS A 57 -8.80 5.95 7.52
C LYS A 57 -9.39 5.10 6.40
N TYR A 58 -8.66 4.11 5.92
CA TYR A 58 -9.13 3.16 4.92
C TYR A 58 -10.39 2.43 5.38
N ASP A 59 -10.37 1.81 6.56
CA ASP A 59 -11.50 1.05 7.11
C ASP A 59 -12.71 1.96 7.32
N LYS A 60 -12.49 3.13 7.93
CA LYS A 60 -13.57 4.12 8.12
C LYS A 60 -14.18 4.57 6.80
N GLN A 61 -13.36 4.81 5.78
CA GLN A 61 -13.84 5.23 4.47
C GLN A 61 -14.57 4.07 3.76
N THR A 62 -14.11 2.84 3.98
CA THR A 62 -14.76 1.62 3.50
C THR A 62 -16.15 1.46 4.07
N ASP A 63 -16.31 1.57 5.38
CA ASP A 63 -17.61 1.51 6.03
C ASP A 63 -18.55 2.62 5.54
N ARG A 64 -18.02 3.81 5.28
CA ARG A 64 -18.82 4.93 4.77
C ARG A 64 -19.42 4.64 3.40
N TYR A 65 -18.62 4.20 2.42
CA TYR A 65 -19.18 3.92 1.09
C TYR A 65 -20.12 2.70 1.13
N LYS A 66 -19.81 1.67 1.94
CA LYS A 66 -20.68 0.48 2.07
C LYS A 66 -22.04 0.87 2.66
N ASN A 67 -22.04 1.64 3.74
CA ASN A 67 -23.27 2.10 4.38
C ASN A 67 -24.06 3.08 3.49
N PHE A 68 -23.37 3.88 2.67
CA PHE A 68 -24.01 4.73 1.69
C PHE A 68 -24.71 3.90 0.60
N ALA A 69 -24.02 2.94 0.00
CA ALA A 69 -24.61 2.05 -0.99
C ALA A 69 -25.78 1.24 -0.42
N LYS A 70 -25.70 0.75 0.83
CA LYS A 70 -26.84 0.07 1.48
C LYS A 70 -28.11 0.92 1.58
N LYS A 71 -27.98 2.25 1.61
CA LYS A 71 -29.11 3.18 1.73
C LYS A 71 -29.66 3.61 0.38
N HIS A 72 -28.79 3.74 -0.62
CA HIS A 72 -29.10 4.41 -1.89
C HIS A 72 -29.03 3.49 -3.11
N PHE A 73 -28.50 2.28 -2.98
CA PHE A 73 -28.42 1.30 -4.06
C PHE A 73 -29.33 0.12 -3.79
N SER A 74 -30.18 -0.22 -4.76
CA SER A 74 -31.06 -1.38 -4.75
C SER A 74 -30.70 -2.33 -5.89
N ALA A 75 -30.19 -3.51 -5.53
CA ALA A 75 -29.89 -4.56 -6.50
C ALA A 75 -31.16 -5.02 -7.23
N HIS A 76 -32.30 -5.11 -6.53
CA HIS A 76 -33.59 -5.41 -7.13
C HIS A 76 -34.02 -4.36 -8.16
N GLN A 77 -33.86 -3.06 -7.85
CA GLN A 77 -34.17 -1.99 -8.80
C GLN A 77 -33.28 -2.07 -10.04
N TYR A 78 -31.98 -2.33 -9.85
CA TYR A 78 -31.05 -2.55 -10.94
C TYR A 78 -31.52 -3.69 -11.85
N GLU A 79 -31.78 -4.88 -11.30
CA GLU A 79 -32.27 -6.02 -12.09
C GLU A 79 -33.55 -5.67 -12.83
N SER A 80 -34.54 -5.10 -12.14
CA SER A 80 -35.84 -4.76 -12.73
C SER A 80 -35.69 -3.84 -13.94
N LYS A 81 -34.90 -2.76 -13.82
CA LYS A 81 -34.70 -1.81 -14.92
C LYS A 81 -33.87 -2.40 -16.07
N MET A 82 -32.90 -3.26 -15.76
CA MET A 82 -32.16 -3.98 -16.79
C MET A 82 -33.05 -4.98 -17.55
N HIS A 83 -33.99 -5.63 -16.86
CA HIS A 83 -35.03 -6.45 -17.46
C HIS A 83 -35.95 -5.63 -18.36
N ASP A 84 -36.40 -4.45 -17.92
CA ASP A 84 -37.25 -3.56 -18.72
C ASP A 84 -36.55 -3.13 -20.02
N LEU A 85 -35.26 -2.78 -19.94
CA LEU A 85 -34.46 -2.45 -21.13
C LEU A 85 -34.32 -3.65 -22.07
N ARG A 86 -33.99 -4.83 -21.54
CA ARG A 86 -33.84 -6.05 -22.34
C ARG A 86 -35.14 -6.44 -23.03
N ASN A 87 -36.26 -6.39 -22.30
CA ASN A 87 -37.58 -6.77 -22.82
C ASN A 87 -38.12 -5.80 -23.87
N GLY A 88 -37.57 -4.59 -23.95
CA GLY A 88 -37.88 -3.61 -25.00
C GLY A 88 -37.07 -3.78 -26.29
N LEU A 89 -36.18 -4.80 -26.38
CA LEU A 89 -35.39 -5.09 -27.57
C LEU A 89 -36.18 -5.93 -28.57
N ASP A 90 -35.97 -5.66 -29.86
CA ASP A 90 -36.79 -6.23 -30.93
C ASP A 90 -36.22 -7.53 -31.53
N ASP A 91 -34.90 -7.77 -31.40
CA ASP A 91 -34.25 -8.95 -31.96
C ASP A 91 -33.05 -9.48 -31.15
N SER A 92 -32.62 -10.70 -31.49
CA SER A 92 -31.54 -11.43 -30.79
C SER A 92 -30.16 -10.81 -30.95
N ASP A 93 -29.91 -10.04 -32.01
CA ASP A 93 -28.62 -9.37 -32.22
C ASP A 93 -28.51 -8.15 -31.28
N GLU A 94 -29.59 -7.40 -31.11
CA GLU A 94 -29.68 -6.32 -30.13
C GLU A 94 -29.56 -6.84 -28.70
N GLU A 95 -30.26 -7.94 -28.36
CA GLU A 95 -30.13 -8.60 -27.06
C GLU A 95 -28.67 -9.02 -26.77
N SER A 96 -28.02 -9.64 -27.75
CA SER A 96 -26.63 -10.09 -27.58
C SER A 96 -25.67 -8.92 -27.35
N LYS A 97 -25.84 -7.83 -28.11
CA LYS A 97 -25.04 -6.60 -27.95
C LYS A 97 -25.35 -5.88 -26.64
N PHE A 98 -26.60 -5.91 -26.18
CA PHE A 98 -26.97 -5.36 -24.88
C PHE A 98 -26.21 -6.08 -23.75
N VAL A 99 -26.19 -7.42 -23.78
CA VAL A 99 -25.44 -8.23 -22.81
C VAL A 99 -23.94 -7.90 -22.87
N GLU A 100 -23.37 -7.82 -24.07
CA GLU A 100 -21.95 -7.48 -24.25
C GLU A 100 -21.61 -6.11 -23.66
N ARG A 101 -22.40 -5.07 -23.99
CA ARG A 101 -22.11 -3.68 -23.60
C ARG A 101 -22.40 -3.41 -22.11
N TYR A 102 -23.51 -3.91 -21.59
CA TYR A 102 -24.03 -3.51 -20.28
C TYR A 102 -23.95 -4.59 -19.20
N LEU A 103 -23.80 -5.86 -19.59
CA LEU A 103 -23.71 -6.99 -18.66
C LEU A 103 -22.35 -7.70 -18.69
N SER A 104 -21.32 -7.06 -19.24
CA SER A 104 -19.94 -7.61 -19.28
C SER A 104 -19.37 -8.01 -17.90
N SER A 105 -19.83 -7.37 -16.82
CA SER A 105 -19.41 -7.68 -15.45
C SER A 105 -20.39 -8.58 -14.69
N ARG A 106 -21.41 -9.13 -15.36
CA ARG A 106 -22.50 -9.91 -14.78
C ARG A 106 -22.01 -11.15 -14.03
N GLU A 107 -21.06 -11.89 -14.60
CA GLU A 107 -20.45 -13.03 -13.91
C GLU A 107 -19.84 -12.63 -12.56
N SER A 108 -19.07 -11.53 -12.52
CA SER A 108 -18.46 -11.02 -11.29
C SER A 108 -19.49 -10.51 -10.29
N TYR A 109 -20.55 -9.86 -10.78
CA TYR A 109 -21.69 -9.44 -9.96
C TYR A 109 -22.37 -10.65 -9.30
N CYS A 110 -22.73 -11.67 -10.08
CA CYS A 110 -23.37 -12.88 -9.58
C CYS A 110 -22.49 -13.65 -8.59
N LYS A 111 -21.18 -13.81 -8.88
CA LYS A 111 -20.22 -14.40 -7.92
C LYS A 111 -20.12 -13.63 -6.62
N SER A 112 -20.23 -12.30 -6.66
CA SER A 112 -20.17 -11.49 -5.45
C SER A 112 -21.38 -11.68 -4.53
N ILE A 113 -22.52 -12.09 -5.08
CA ILE A 113 -23.74 -12.38 -4.33
C ILE A 113 -23.71 -13.83 -3.82
N TYR A 114 -23.44 -14.79 -4.71
CA TYR A 114 -23.67 -16.22 -4.44
C TYR A 114 -22.41 -17.08 -4.26
N GLY A 115 -21.23 -16.58 -4.64
CA GLY A 115 -19.99 -17.37 -4.73
C GLY A 115 -19.86 -18.15 -6.03
N ASP A 116 -20.96 -18.72 -6.53
CA ASP A 116 -21.09 -19.30 -7.87
C ASP A 116 -22.02 -18.43 -8.74
N ALA A 117 -21.52 -18.00 -9.91
CA ALA A 117 -22.24 -17.10 -10.82
C ALA A 117 -23.59 -17.66 -11.29
N SER A 118 -23.68 -18.98 -11.47
CA SER A 118 -24.86 -19.66 -12.04
C SER A 118 -26.01 -19.83 -11.04
N THR A 119 -25.75 -19.58 -9.75
CA THR A 119 -26.74 -19.72 -8.68
C THR A 119 -27.98 -18.88 -8.98
N ASN A 120 -29.15 -19.48 -8.78
CA ASN A 120 -30.46 -18.87 -9.05
C ASN A 120 -30.67 -18.38 -10.51
N GLY A 121 -29.84 -18.85 -11.45
CA GLY A 121 -29.90 -18.40 -12.84
C GLY A 121 -29.34 -16.99 -13.07
N CYS A 122 -28.56 -16.45 -12.14
CA CYS A 122 -28.06 -15.08 -12.20
C CYS A 122 -27.17 -14.82 -13.43
N TYR A 123 -26.33 -15.80 -13.79
CA TYR A 123 -25.45 -15.76 -14.95
C TYR A 123 -25.52 -17.08 -15.71
N THR A 124 -25.67 -16.98 -17.03
CA THR A 124 -25.77 -18.15 -17.93
C THR A 124 -24.51 -18.34 -18.78
N GLY A 125 -23.76 -17.25 -19.03
CA GLY A 125 -22.62 -17.26 -19.95
C GLY A 125 -22.99 -17.33 -21.43
N ASP A 126 -24.28 -17.23 -21.74
CA ASP A 126 -24.82 -17.19 -23.10
C ASP A 126 -25.72 -15.98 -23.24
N ALA A 127 -25.32 -15.04 -24.11
CA ALA A 127 -26.02 -13.78 -24.32
C ALA A 127 -27.49 -13.96 -24.76
N SER A 128 -27.81 -15.06 -25.45
CA SER A 128 -29.18 -15.36 -25.87
C SER A 128 -30.10 -15.78 -24.72
N THR A 129 -29.53 -16.24 -23.60
CA THR A 129 -30.30 -16.71 -22.43
C THR A 129 -30.11 -15.86 -21.18
N GLU A 130 -29.18 -14.92 -21.21
CA GLU A 130 -28.90 -14.02 -20.09
C GLU A 130 -30.15 -13.21 -19.73
N MET A 131 -30.49 -13.17 -18.43
CA MET A 131 -31.70 -12.55 -17.89
C MET A 131 -33.04 -13.09 -18.44
N THR A 132 -33.10 -14.29 -19.02
CA THR A 132 -34.38 -14.85 -19.50
C THR A 132 -35.08 -15.76 -18.49
N LYS A 133 -34.32 -16.39 -17.58
CA LYS A 133 -34.80 -17.41 -16.64
C LYS A 133 -34.24 -17.20 -15.23
N ASP A 134 -34.05 -15.95 -14.84
CA ASP A 134 -33.42 -15.52 -13.59
C ASP A 134 -34.44 -15.04 -12.55
N ASN A 135 -35.72 -15.41 -12.67
CA ASN A 135 -36.76 -15.04 -11.68
C ASN A 135 -36.37 -15.36 -10.24
N ASN A 136 -35.66 -16.48 -10.02
CA ASN A 136 -35.15 -16.84 -8.69
C ASN A 136 -34.09 -15.84 -8.20
N HIS A 137 -33.25 -15.31 -9.09
CA HIS A 137 -32.28 -14.28 -8.80
C HIS A 137 -32.97 -12.96 -8.44
N VAL A 138 -33.90 -12.48 -9.27
CA VAL A 138 -34.64 -11.23 -9.02
C VAL A 138 -35.42 -11.31 -7.70
N ASN A 139 -36.11 -12.43 -7.47
CA ASN A 139 -36.85 -12.66 -6.22
C ASN A 139 -35.93 -12.72 -4.99
N HIS A 140 -34.72 -13.28 -5.11
CA HIS A 140 -33.74 -13.30 -4.01
C HIS A 140 -33.28 -11.89 -3.62
N LEU A 141 -33.17 -10.99 -4.60
CA LEU A 141 -32.77 -9.59 -4.37
C LEU A 141 -33.92 -8.71 -3.86
N ASN A 142 -35.16 -9.17 -3.99
CA ASN A 142 -36.34 -8.50 -3.46
C ASN A 142 -36.37 -8.63 -1.92
N GLY A 143 -35.69 -7.71 -1.24
CA GLY A 143 -35.61 -7.65 0.22
C GLY A 143 -34.17 -7.68 0.73
N SER A 144 -33.99 -8.24 1.93
CA SER A 144 -32.64 -8.38 2.51
C SER A 144 -31.98 -9.66 2.01
N PHE A 145 -30.79 -9.53 1.45
CA PHE A 145 -29.97 -10.64 0.97
C PHE A 145 -28.54 -10.56 1.53
N SER A 146 -27.88 -11.71 1.60
CA SER A 146 -26.48 -11.80 2.02
C SER A 146 -25.55 -11.73 0.81
N LEU A 147 -24.39 -11.10 0.99
CA LEU A 147 -23.33 -11.08 -0.02
C LEU A 147 -22.26 -12.11 0.32
N TYR A 148 -21.96 -13.01 -0.62
CA TYR A 148 -20.80 -13.90 -0.50
C TYR A 148 -19.49 -13.12 -0.40
N ASN A 149 -19.30 -12.12 -1.27
CA ASN A 149 -18.16 -11.22 -1.23
C ASN A 149 -18.61 -9.76 -1.34
N SER A 150 -18.77 -9.12 -0.17
CA SER A 150 -19.15 -7.71 -0.10
C SER A 150 -18.15 -6.78 -0.81
N GLY A 151 -16.85 -7.04 -0.71
CA GLY A 151 -15.82 -6.22 -1.34
C GLY A 151 -15.97 -6.16 -2.86
N SER A 152 -16.14 -7.34 -3.48
CA SER A 152 -16.38 -7.47 -4.92
C SER A 152 -17.70 -6.83 -5.33
N PHE A 153 -18.79 -7.08 -4.60
CA PHE A 153 -20.10 -6.51 -4.93
C PHE A 153 -20.04 -4.97 -4.97
N TYR A 154 -19.52 -4.37 -3.91
CA TYR A 154 -19.37 -2.92 -3.84
C TYR A 154 -18.41 -2.38 -4.90
N SER A 155 -17.41 -3.16 -5.32
CA SER A 155 -16.54 -2.78 -6.43
C SER A 155 -17.27 -2.77 -7.76
N THR A 156 -18.07 -3.81 -8.01
CA THR A 156 -18.79 -3.99 -9.27
C THR A 156 -19.84 -2.89 -9.47
N ILE A 157 -20.66 -2.58 -8.45
CA ILE A 157 -21.71 -1.55 -8.56
C ILE A 157 -21.16 -0.10 -8.69
N ALA A 158 -19.84 0.08 -8.59
CA ALA A 158 -19.20 1.35 -8.89
C ALA A 158 -19.10 1.63 -10.41
N GLY A 159 -19.29 0.60 -11.25
CA GLY A 159 -19.33 0.74 -12.70
C GLY A 159 -20.55 1.55 -13.17
N SER A 160 -20.43 2.21 -14.32
CA SER A 160 -21.53 3.00 -14.92
C SER A 160 -22.70 2.15 -15.37
N ALA A 161 -22.45 0.88 -15.72
CA ALA A 161 -23.50 -0.08 -16.08
C ALA A 161 -24.52 -0.31 -14.94
N TYR A 162 -24.16 -0.02 -13.68
CA TYR A 162 -25.03 -0.21 -12.52
C TYR A 162 -25.77 1.08 -12.09
N VAL A 163 -25.71 2.16 -12.88
CA VAL A 163 -26.31 3.46 -12.52
C VAL A 163 -27.82 3.36 -12.25
N LEU A 164 -28.52 2.45 -12.93
CA LEU A 164 -29.97 2.24 -12.78
C LEU A 164 -30.37 1.69 -11.41
N GLY A 165 -29.44 1.12 -10.64
CA GLY A 165 -29.70 0.63 -9.30
C GLY A 165 -29.72 1.71 -8.22
N TRP A 166 -29.35 2.94 -8.54
CA TRP A 166 -29.33 4.05 -7.58
C TRP A 166 -30.71 4.70 -7.47
N ASP A 167 -31.08 5.09 -6.25
CA ASP A 167 -32.40 5.62 -5.89
C ASP A 167 -32.71 7.01 -6.46
N ASP A 168 -31.68 7.75 -6.89
CA ASP A 168 -31.74 9.08 -7.47
C ASP A 168 -31.41 9.10 -8.97
N VAL A 169 -31.60 7.98 -9.66
CA VAL A 169 -31.32 7.93 -11.10
C VAL A 169 -32.29 8.81 -11.88
N GLU A 170 -31.73 9.64 -12.74
CA GLU A 170 -32.42 10.58 -13.63
C GLU A 170 -31.94 10.38 -15.08
N ASN A 171 -32.68 10.95 -16.03
CA ASN A 171 -32.34 10.91 -17.46
C ASN A 171 -32.07 9.49 -17.98
N GLU A 172 -32.91 8.53 -17.59
CA GLU A 172 -32.79 7.13 -18.02
C GLU A 172 -32.84 7.03 -19.55
N THR A 173 -31.86 6.31 -20.11
CA THR A 173 -31.72 6.20 -21.57
C THR A 173 -32.72 5.17 -22.10
N PRO A 174 -33.65 5.57 -22.98
CA PRO A 174 -34.60 4.62 -23.56
C PRO A 174 -33.88 3.65 -24.51
N VAL A 175 -34.47 2.48 -24.74
CA VAL A 175 -33.92 1.42 -25.61
C VAL A 175 -33.50 1.96 -26.99
N SER A 176 -34.34 2.80 -27.61
CA SER A 176 -34.07 3.39 -28.92
C SER A 176 -32.82 4.27 -28.98
N ALA A 177 -32.34 4.78 -27.83
CA ALA A 177 -31.14 5.61 -27.73
C ALA A 177 -29.87 4.82 -27.40
N LEU A 178 -29.97 3.50 -27.17
CA LEU A 178 -28.81 2.64 -26.90
C LEU A 178 -28.00 2.28 -28.16
N ASN A 179 -28.54 2.58 -29.34
CA ASN A 179 -27.91 2.34 -30.65
C ASN A 179 -27.35 0.91 -30.79
N LEU A 180 -28.17 -0.08 -30.45
CA LEU A 180 -27.77 -1.49 -30.45
C LEU A 180 -27.74 -2.08 -31.87
N GLY A 181 -28.54 -1.57 -32.82
CA GLY A 181 -28.44 -1.96 -34.23
C GLY A 181 -27.08 -1.69 -34.88
N ASP A 182 -26.37 -0.65 -34.46
CA ASP A 182 -25.07 -0.26 -35.03
C ASP A 182 -23.90 -0.91 -34.26
N ARG A 183 -23.03 -1.65 -34.97
CA ARG A 183 -21.88 -2.34 -34.38
C ARG A 183 -20.78 -1.37 -33.93
N ASP A 184 -20.66 -0.23 -34.59
CA ASP A 184 -19.58 0.73 -34.35
C ASP A 184 -19.98 1.84 -33.37
N SER A 185 -21.22 1.82 -32.88
CA SER A 185 -21.71 2.82 -31.92
C SER A 185 -21.08 2.66 -30.54
N GLU A 186 -20.73 3.79 -29.92
CA GLU A 186 -20.19 3.83 -28.56
C GLU A 186 -21.24 3.42 -27.51
N VAL A 187 -20.77 2.92 -26.38
CA VAL A 187 -21.64 2.57 -25.24
C VAL A 187 -22.19 3.84 -24.61
N VAL A 188 -23.52 3.99 -24.64
CA VAL A 188 -24.23 5.15 -24.07
C VAL A 188 -24.50 4.90 -22.58
N PRO A 189 -24.33 5.91 -21.70
CA PRO A 189 -24.74 5.77 -20.30
C PRO A 189 -26.22 5.41 -20.16
N LEU A 190 -26.57 4.54 -19.22
CA LEU A 190 -27.98 4.15 -18.99
C LEU A 190 -28.80 5.20 -18.22
N GLY A 191 -28.14 6.21 -17.66
CA GLY A 191 -28.74 7.30 -16.90
C GLY A 191 -27.69 8.06 -16.10
N GLU A 192 -28.15 8.98 -15.26
CA GLU A 192 -27.32 9.77 -14.37
C GLU A 192 -27.76 9.63 -12.91
N SER A 193 -26.80 9.58 -11.99
CA SER A 193 -27.09 9.56 -10.55
C SER A 193 -26.03 10.34 -9.79
N ALA A 194 -26.47 11.25 -8.90
CA ALA A 194 -25.57 12.00 -8.04
C ALA A 194 -25.04 11.11 -6.90
N ASN A 195 -25.84 10.19 -6.39
CA ASN A 195 -25.44 9.21 -5.39
C ASN A 195 -24.39 8.25 -5.93
N TRP A 196 -24.52 7.78 -7.19
CA TRP A 196 -23.48 6.98 -7.83
C TRP A 196 -22.15 7.73 -7.97
N LYS A 197 -22.18 9.01 -8.41
CA LYS A 197 -20.98 9.86 -8.48
C LYS A 197 -20.35 10.04 -7.09
N THR A 198 -21.17 10.28 -6.07
CA THR A 198 -20.75 10.42 -4.66
C THR A 198 -20.13 9.13 -4.13
N TYR A 199 -20.76 7.98 -4.40
CA TYR A 199 -20.28 6.66 -4.04
C TYR A 199 -18.92 6.35 -4.66
N ARG A 200 -18.77 6.60 -5.97
CA ARG A 200 -17.50 6.44 -6.68
C ARG A 200 -16.40 7.31 -6.09
N SER A 201 -16.70 8.57 -5.77
CA SER A 201 -15.75 9.46 -5.10
C SER A 201 -15.31 8.89 -3.74
N MET A 202 -16.26 8.37 -2.94
CA MET A 202 -15.92 7.76 -1.66
C MET A 202 -15.06 6.50 -1.80
N ARG A 203 -15.31 5.67 -2.82
CA ARG A 203 -14.47 4.51 -3.14
C ARG A 203 -13.09 4.91 -3.62
N SER A 204 -12.99 5.90 -4.52
CA SER A 204 -11.71 6.45 -4.98
C SER A 204 -10.85 6.89 -3.81
N LYS A 205 -11.46 7.59 -2.84
CA LYS A 205 -10.76 8.00 -1.62
C LYS A 205 -10.28 6.84 -0.75
N ALA A 206 -11.04 5.74 -0.70
CA ALA A 206 -10.58 4.52 -0.02
C ALA A 206 -9.37 3.91 -0.75
N ASN A 207 -9.41 3.90 -2.08
CA ASN A 207 -8.27 3.43 -2.89
C ASN A 207 -7.04 4.32 -2.69
N ASP A 208 -7.20 5.66 -2.62
CA ASP A 208 -6.10 6.57 -2.34
C ASP A 208 -5.40 6.23 -1.00
N TYR A 209 -6.17 5.88 0.05
CA TYR A 209 -5.61 5.45 1.33
C TYR A 209 -4.91 4.10 1.27
N ALA A 210 -5.41 3.17 0.45
CA ALA A 210 -4.76 1.89 0.20
C ALA A 210 -3.45 2.09 -0.57
N ASP A 211 -3.44 2.96 -1.58
CA ASP A 211 -2.25 3.24 -2.41
C ASP A 211 -1.14 3.94 -1.61
N MET A 212 -1.50 4.76 -0.60
CA MET A 212 -0.54 5.34 0.34
C MET A 212 0.32 4.29 1.07
N GLN A 213 -0.15 3.04 1.19
CA GLN A 213 0.61 1.95 1.81
C GLN A 213 1.97 1.73 1.13
N ALA A 214 2.02 1.80 -0.21
CA ALA A 214 3.26 1.62 -0.95
C ALA A 214 4.27 2.73 -0.65
N TRP A 215 3.81 3.97 -0.49
CA TRP A 215 4.65 5.10 -0.12
C TRP A 215 5.24 4.95 1.29
N PHE A 216 4.44 4.49 2.25
CA PHE A 216 4.95 4.25 3.61
C PHE A 216 5.98 3.12 3.66
N PHE A 217 5.71 1.98 3.00
CA PHE A 217 6.70 0.91 2.95
C PHE A 217 7.97 1.30 2.20
N GLY A 218 7.85 2.09 1.12
CA GLY A 218 9.01 2.68 0.45
C GLY A 218 9.84 3.57 1.39
N GLY A 219 9.17 4.42 2.17
CA GLY A 219 9.81 5.26 3.19
C GLY A 219 10.50 4.46 4.29
N LEU A 220 9.85 3.40 4.79
CA LEU A 220 10.42 2.49 5.80
C LEU A 220 11.68 1.81 5.27
N ILE A 221 11.61 1.19 4.09
CA ILE A 221 12.77 0.53 3.46
C ILE A 221 13.92 1.53 3.27
N LEU A 222 13.63 2.75 2.78
CA LEU A 222 14.63 3.78 2.60
C LEU A 222 15.27 4.20 3.93
N ASN A 223 14.47 4.38 4.98
CA ASN A 223 14.94 4.71 6.32
C ASN A 223 15.92 3.64 6.85
N HIS A 224 15.58 2.36 6.69
CA HIS A 224 16.44 1.23 7.06
C HIS A 224 17.79 1.25 6.31
N ILE A 225 17.77 1.43 4.98
CA ILE A 225 18.99 1.43 4.15
C ILE A 225 19.90 2.60 4.52
N VAL A 226 19.35 3.81 4.57
CA VAL A 226 20.12 5.02 4.89
C VAL A 226 20.71 4.89 6.30
N SER A 227 19.90 4.44 7.27
CA SER A 227 20.37 4.26 8.65
C SER A 227 21.48 3.21 8.76
N ALA A 228 21.38 2.10 8.02
CA ALA A 228 22.39 1.04 7.98
C ALA A 228 23.74 1.52 7.44
N LEU A 229 23.75 2.24 6.33
CA LEU A 229 24.97 2.81 5.74
C LEU A 229 25.60 3.86 6.66
N ASP A 230 24.76 4.73 7.20
CA ASP A 230 25.14 5.79 8.14
C ASP A 230 25.79 5.22 9.43
N ALA A 231 25.28 4.11 9.95
CA ALA A 231 25.85 3.41 11.09
C ALA A 231 27.21 2.78 10.77
N ALA A 232 27.35 2.18 9.58
CA ALA A 232 28.60 1.60 9.12
C ALA A 232 29.70 2.67 9.01
N TRP A 233 29.37 3.82 8.44
CA TRP A 233 30.29 4.95 8.34
C TRP A 233 30.65 5.53 9.71
N SER A 234 29.69 5.68 10.63
CA SER A 234 29.99 6.11 12.00
C SER A 234 30.93 5.15 12.71
N ALA A 235 30.77 3.83 12.53
CA ALA A 235 31.69 2.85 13.10
C ALA A 235 33.10 2.97 12.50
N HIS A 236 33.19 3.16 11.18
CA HIS A 236 34.46 3.32 10.49
C HIS A 236 35.19 4.60 10.94
N ALA A 237 34.48 5.73 11.02
CA ALA A 237 35.01 7.00 11.50
C ALA A 237 35.46 6.90 12.97
N HIS A 238 34.67 6.25 13.83
CA HIS A 238 35.04 6.00 15.22
C HIS A 238 36.34 5.20 15.33
N ASN A 239 36.50 4.14 14.54
CA ASN A 239 37.72 3.36 14.53
C ASN A 239 38.93 4.16 14.03
N LYS A 240 38.78 5.01 13.02
CA LYS A 240 39.86 5.86 12.51
C LYS A 240 40.39 6.81 13.59
N VAL A 241 39.49 7.48 14.32
CA VAL A 241 39.88 8.35 15.44
C VAL A 241 40.62 7.58 16.54
N LEU A 242 40.19 6.35 16.84
CA LEU A 242 40.89 5.49 17.81
C LEU A 242 42.31 5.14 17.36
N TYR A 243 42.51 4.80 16.08
CA TYR A 243 43.84 4.52 15.55
C TYR A 243 44.76 5.76 15.58
N GLU A 244 44.23 6.95 15.25
CA GLU A 244 44.99 8.21 15.29
C GLU A 244 45.37 8.61 16.73
N GLU A 245 44.44 8.48 17.70
CA GLU A 245 44.74 8.65 19.12
C GLU A 245 45.80 7.64 19.59
N GLU A 246 45.70 6.38 19.17
CA GLU A 246 46.66 5.33 19.51
C GLU A 246 48.07 5.59 18.96
N LEU A 247 48.21 6.17 17.78
CA LEU A 247 49.53 6.51 17.23
C LEU A 247 50.12 7.74 17.92
N SER A 248 49.29 8.75 18.23
CA SER A 248 49.76 9.99 18.86
C SER A 248 50.37 9.80 20.25
N TRP A 249 49.84 8.88 21.07
CA TRP A 249 50.44 8.60 22.39
C TRP A 249 51.75 7.83 22.28
N PHE A 250 51.89 6.97 21.26
CA PHE A 250 53.12 6.22 21.00
C PHE A 250 54.24 7.16 20.55
N ASP A 251 53.95 8.07 19.61
CA ASP A 251 54.91 9.07 19.13
C ASP A 251 55.38 10.02 20.26
N ARG A 252 54.49 10.38 21.19
CA ARG A 252 54.82 11.26 22.32
C ARG A 252 55.79 10.62 23.32
N LEU A 253 55.69 9.31 23.55
CA LEU A 253 56.61 8.57 24.43
C LEU A 253 58.03 8.48 23.86
N HIS A 254 58.17 8.44 22.53
CA HIS A 254 59.49 8.40 21.89
C HIS A 254 60.24 9.74 21.93
N PHE A 255 59.54 10.86 22.09
CA PHE A 255 60.16 12.19 22.17
C PHE A 255 60.63 12.56 23.59
N GLU A 256 59.95 12.08 24.64
CA GLU A 256 60.33 12.35 26.05
C GLU A 256 61.32 11.31 26.62
N GLY A 257 61.51 10.16 25.98
CA GLY A 257 62.52 9.16 26.36
C GLY A 257 63.96 9.49 25.98
N GLY A 258 64.19 10.63 25.32
CA GLY A 258 65.51 11.07 24.83
C GLY A 258 66.22 12.08 25.73
N PHE A 259 66.30 11.84 27.05
CA PHE A 259 67.21 12.60 27.90
C PHE A 259 68.50 11.80 28.09
N VAL A 260 69.52 12.06 27.25
CA VAL A 260 70.90 11.62 27.49
C VAL A 260 71.60 12.73 28.28
N PRO A 261 71.93 12.55 29.56
CA PRO A 261 72.66 13.57 30.30
C PRO A 261 74.08 13.65 29.74
N SER A 262 74.46 14.79 29.16
CA SER A 262 75.85 15.07 28.81
C SER A 262 76.59 15.56 30.04
N ASP A 263 77.03 14.64 30.91
CA ASP A 263 78.31 14.79 31.63
C ASP A 263 78.60 13.60 32.55
N SER A 264 79.57 12.79 32.17
CA SER A 264 80.52 12.18 33.12
C SER A 264 81.70 11.59 32.36
N ARG A 265 82.85 12.26 32.40
CA ARG A 265 84.15 11.72 31.96
C ARG A 265 84.80 10.90 33.08
N SER A 266 85.26 9.70 32.72
CA SER A 266 86.50 9.02 33.20
C SER A 266 86.45 8.39 34.63
N MET A 267 87.07 7.26 35.00
CA MET A 267 88.02 6.27 34.46
C MET A 267 87.88 4.94 35.25
N LEU A 268 88.26 3.78 34.68
CA LEU A 268 89.17 2.73 35.25
C LEU A 268 89.00 1.34 34.58
N ASN A 269 89.72 1.16 33.46
CA ASN A 269 90.81 0.21 33.17
C ASN A 269 90.88 -1.26 33.71
N VAL A 270 91.21 -2.17 32.75
CA VAL A 270 91.98 -3.47 32.77
C VAL A 270 91.29 -4.71 33.42
N TYR A 271 91.24 -5.94 32.87
CA TYR A 271 92.28 -6.76 32.20
C TYR A 271 91.76 -7.82 31.21
N PHE A 272 92.58 -8.09 30.18
CA PHE A 272 92.62 -9.34 29.41
C PHE A 272 93.33 -10.45 30.22
N ASN A 273 92.95 -11.71 29.98
CA ASN A 273 93.87 -12.85 30.08
C ASN A 273 93.60 -13.84 28.94
N PHE A 274 94.70 -14.43 28.47
CA PHE A 274 94.87 -15.34 27.34
C PHE A 274 93.99 -16.59 27.37
#